data_AF-K9SRR8-F1
#
_entry.id   AF-K9SRR8-F1
#
_cell.length_a   1.000
_cell.length_b   1.000
_cell.length_c   1.000
_cell.angle_alpha   90.00
_cell.angle_beta   90.00
_cell.angle_gamma   90.00
#
_symmetry.space_group_name_H-M   'P 1'
#
loop_
_entity.id
_entity.type
_entity.pdbx_description
1 polymer ?
#
loop_
_entity_poly.entity_id
_entity_poly.type
_entity_poly.pdbx_seq_one_letter_code
_entity_poly.pdbx_strand_id
1 'polypeptide(L)'
;MSLCLACITVNHSNANFCAKCGARLLIQDRYRAFKVIGQGVFGKTLLAQDEGKPSKPKCVIKQFTYTGVGMQKASELFQQEVEQLEKLGKHAQIPELLAHTEQEGRQYLVQEFIDGQNIAQELREQGAFNETKIREFLLEPI
;
A
#
# COMPACT_ATOMS: atom_id res chain seq x y z
N MET A 1 -0.92 -6.22 -16.72
CA MET A 1 0.53 -6.00 -16.56
C MET A 1 0.94 -6.33 -15.12
N SER A 2 2.15 -6.83 -14.89
CA SER A 2 2.66 -7.16 -13.54
C SER A 2 3.92 -6.37 -13.24
N LEU A 3 3.93 -5.60 -12.17
CA LEU A 3 5.06 -4.76 -11.78
C LEU A 3 5.97 -5.51 -10.81
N CYS A 4 7.27 -5.58 -11.10
CA CYS A 4 8.24 -6.18 -10.19
C CYS A 4 8.54 -5.24 -9.01
N LEU A 5 8.36 -5.71 -7.78
CA LEU A 5 8.67 -4.94 -6.56
C LEU A 5 10.18 -4.84 -6.29
N ALA A 6 11.01 -5.60 -7.02
CA ALA A 6 12.46 -5.53 -6.93
C ALA A 6 13.12 -4.50 -7.82
N CYS A 7 12.76 -4.47 -9.10
CA CYS A 7 13.42 -3.61 -10.08
C CYS A 7 12.46 -2.70 -10.85
N ILE A 8 11.18 -2.64 -10.46
CA ILE A 8 10.12 -1.79 -11.05
C ILE A 8 9.87 -2.08 -12.53
N THR A 9 10.41 -3.19 -13.05
CA THR A 9 10.18 -3.61 -14.43
C THR A 9 8.76 -4.11 -14.59
N VAL A 10 8.11 -3.71 -15.69
CA VAL A 10 6.79 -4.20 -16.09
C VAL A 10 6.96 -5.52 -16.82
N ASN A 11 6.19 -6.52 -16.41
CA ASN A 11 6.16 -7.87 -16.97
C ASN A 11 4.74 -8.18 -17.48
N HIS A 12 4.62 -9.28 -18.21
CA HIS A 12 3.31 -9.82 -18.60
C HIS A 12 2.43 -10.07 -17.35
N SER A 13 1.10 -9.92 -17.50
CA SER A 13 0.16 -10.05 -16.39
C SER A 13 0.23 -11.41 -15.68
N ASN A 14 0.58 -12.47 -16.41
CA ASN A 14 0.52 -13.84 -15.91
C ASN A 14 1.92 -14.38 -15.56
N ALA A 15 2.96 -13.53 -15.62
CA ALA A 15 4.31 -13.93 -15.25
C ALA A 15 4.41 -14.11 -13.73
N ASN A 16 5.03 -15.19 -13.28
CA ASN A 16 5.27 -15.42 -11.85
C ASN A 16 6.62 -14.88 -11.38
N PHE A 17 7.57 -14.71 -12.30
CA PHE A 17 8.91 -14.20 -12.04
C PHE A 17 9.24 -13.04 -12.96
N CYS A 18 10.04 -12.10 -12.48
CA CYS A 18 10.47 -10.98 -13.26
C CYS A 18 11.49 -11.40 -14.32
N ALA A 19 11.23 -11.06 -15.59
CA ALA A 19 12.14 -11.37 -16.70
C ALA A 19 13.52 -10.67 -16.58
N LYS A 20 13.61 -9.57 -15.82
CA LYS A 20 14.84 -8.80 -15.66
C LYS A 20 15.71 -9.28 -14.49
N CYS A 21 15.11 -9.58 -13.34
CA CYS A 21 15.85 -9.83 -12.10
C CYS A 21 15.51 -11.16 -11.41
N GLY A 22 14.63 -11.98 -11.97
CA GLY A 22 14.25 -13.28 -11.43
C GLY A 22 13.37 -13.26 -10.17
N ALA A 23 13.15 -12.10 -9.55
CA ALA A 23 12.32 -11.96 -8.35
C ALA A 23 10.87 -12.40 -8.58
N ARG A 24 10.23 -12.97 -7.55
CA ARG A 24 8.80 -13.32 -7.59
C ARG A 24 7.94 -12.07 -7.77
N LEU A 25 6.93 -12.17 -8.64
CA LEU A 25 6.02 -11.06 -8.96
C LEU A 25 4.77 -11.02 -8.08
N LEU A 26 4.43 -12.13 -7.44
CA LEU A 26 3.36 -12.20 -6.45
C LEU A 26 3.94 -12.15 -5.04
N ILE A 27 3.28 -11.41 -4.17
CA ILE A 27 3.50 -11.46 -2.73
C ILE A 27 2.58 -12.52 -2.13
N GLN A 28 3.13 -13.45 -1.35
CA GLN A 28 2.42 -14.62 -0.80
C GLN A 28 1.64 -15.43 -1.85
N ASP A 29 2.15 -15.48 -3.09
CA ASP A 29 1.49 -16.14 -4.22
C ASP A 29 0.03 -15.65 -4.48
N ARG A 30 -0.29 -14.44 -4.02
CA ARG A 30 -1.66 -13.90 -4.00
C ARG A 30 -1.75 -12.48 -4.52
N TYR A 31 -0.89 -11.57 -4.05
CA TYR A 31 -1.03 -10.15 -4.36
C TYR A 31 -0.11 -9.74 -5.48
N ARG A 32 -0.68 -9.20 -6.56
CA ARG A 32 0.08 -8.77 -7.75
C ARG A 32 0.07 -7.26 -7.90
N ALA A 33 1.23 -6.63 -7.72
CA ALA A 33 1.39 -5.20 -7.98
C ALA A 33 1.33 -4.90 -9.49
N PHE A 34 0.77 -3.76 -9.85
CA PHE A 34 0.73 -3.31 -11.26
C PHE A 34 0.99 -1.81 -11.45
N LYS A 35 1.01 -0.99 -10.39
CA LYS A 35 1.29 0.45 -10.49
C LYS A 35 1.90 0.99 -9.18
N VAL A 36 2.91 1.86 -9.27
CA VAL A 36 3.34 2.67 -8.11
C VAL A 36 2.39 3.86 -7.97
N ILE A 37 1.84 4.07 -6.78
CA ILE A 37 0.88 5.15 -6.50
C ILE A 37 1.38 6.13 -5.44
N GLY A 38 2.46 5.81 -4.75
CA GLY A 38 3.09 6.72 -3.80
C GLY A 38 4.50 6.27 -3.45
N GLN A 39 5.31 7.22 -2.99
CA GLN A 39 6.63 6.97 -2.44
C GLN A 39 6.83 7.89 -1.24
N GLY A 40 7.02 7.30 -0.07
CA GLY A 40 7.37 8.01 1.14
C GLY A 40 8.85 7.84 1.48
N VAL A 41 9.27 8.44 2.59
CA VAL A 41 10.64 8.30 3.11
C VAL A 41 10.95 6.85 3.47
N PHE A 42 9.97 6.11 4.00
CA PHE A 42 10.18 4.76 4.52
C PHE A 42 9.91 3.63 3.52
N GLY A 43 9.31 3.95 2.37
CA GLY A 43 8.85 2.89 1.48
C GLY A 43 8.13 3.36 0.23
N LYS A 44 7.67 2.38 -0.54
CA LYS A 44 6.87 2.55 -1.75
C LYS A 44 5.47 2.03 -1.52
N THR A 45 4.50 2.71 -2.10
CA THR A 45 3.10 2.32 -2.08
C THR A 45 2.70 1.93 -3.49
N LEU A 46 2.26 0.68 -3.66
CA LEU A 46 1.90 0.09 -4.94
C LEU A 46 0.43 -0.32 -4.94
N LEU A 47 -0.26 -0.05 -6.04
CA LEU A 47 -1.57 -0.61 -6.32
C LEU A 47 -1.41 -2.03 -6.84
N ALA A 48 -2.22 -2.94 -6.30
CA ALA A 48 -2.17 -4.37 -6.54
C ALA A 48 -3.57 -4.97 -6.67
N GLN A 49 -3.64 -6.21 -7.13
CA GLN A 49 -4.85 -7.05 -7.11
C GLN A 49 -4.63 -8.22 -6.16
N ASP A 50 -5.67 -8.55 -5.41
CA ASP A 50 -5.77 -9.80 -4.64
C ASP A 50 -6.25 -10.93 -5.57
N GLU A 51 -5.31 -11.69 -6.16
CA GLU A 51 -5.63 -12.78 -7.08
C GLU A 51 -6.20 -14.01 -6.38
N GLY A 52 -6.19 -14.05 -5.04
CA GLY A 52 -6.76 -15.13 -4.24
C GLY A 52 -8.28 -15.07 -4.13
N LYS A 53 -8.90 -13.94 -4.50
CA LYS A 53 -10.37 -13.77 -4.50
C LYS A 53 -10.92 -13.81 -5.94
N PRO A 54 -12.08 -14.45 -6.19
CA PRO A 54 -12.68 -14.51 -7.53
C PRO A 54 -12.91 -13.14 -8.18
N SER A 55 -13.31 -12.14 -7.38
CA SER A 55 -13.54 -10.76 -7.84
C SER A 55 -12.27 -9.96 -8.11
N LYS A 56 -11.09 -10.49 -7.71
CA LYS A 56 -9.78 -9.84 -7.83
C LYS A 56 -9.79 -8.36 -7.39
N PRO A 57 -10.25 -8.06 -6.16
CA PRO A 57 -10.37 -6.69 -5.70
C PRO A 57 -9.00 -6.01 -5.67
N LYS A 58 -9.01 -4.69 -5.85
CA LYS A 58 -7.80 -3.87 -5.69
C LYS A 58 -7.39 -3.83 -4.22
N CYS A 59 -6.09 -3.79 -3.99
CA CYS A 59 -5.48 -3.60 -2.68
C CYS A 59 -4.21 -2.75 -2.83
N VAL A 60 -3.67 -2.31 -1.70
CA VAL A 60 -2.42 -1.56 -1.63
C VAL A 60 -1.34 -2.43 -1.03
N ILE A 61 -0.15 -2.47 -1.65
CA ILE A 61 1.06 -3.03 -1.07
C ILE A 61 1.97 -1.86 -0.67
N LYS A 62 2.25 -1.74 0.62
CA LYS A 62 3.33 -0.90 1.14
C LYS A 62 4.58 -1.77 1.29
N GLN A 63 5.66 -1.35 0.64
CA GLN A 63 6.95 -2.01 0.69
C GLN A 63 7.93 -1.14 1.48
N PHE A 64 8.54 -1.69 2.53
CA PHE A 64 9.64 -1.03 3.22
C PHE A 64 10.89 -1.04 2.32
N THR A 65 11.46 0.13 2.05
CA THR A 65 12.65 0.26 1.16
C THR A 65 13.73 1.16 1.74
N TYR A 66 13.58 1.63 2.99
CA TYR A 66 14.52 2.57 3.58
C TYR A 66 15.85 1.90 3.93
N THR A 67 16.94 2.49 3.45
CA THR A 67 18.30 2.09 3.73
C THR A 67 19.09 3.33 4.13
N GLY A 68 19.41 3.47 5.42
CA GLY A 68 20.06 4.66 5.96
C GLY A 68 20.20 4.63 7.47
N VAL A 69 20.71 5.74 8.04
CA VAL A 69 20.81 5.91 9.49
C VAL A 69 19.40 5.84 10.09
N GLY A 70 19.20 5.00 11.11
CA GLY A 70 17.89 4.79 11.71
C GLY A 70 17.02 3.75 10.99
N MET A 71 17.58 2.93 10.09
CA MET A 71 16.86 1.82 9.43
C MET A 71 16.15 0.91 10.42
N GLN A 72 16.79 0.55 11.54
CA GLN A 72 16.17 -0.28 12.57
C GLN A 72 14.91 0.40 13.12
N LYS A 73 14.98 1.70 13.44
CA LYS A 73 13.83 2.44 13.96
C LYS A 73 12.71 2.57 12.93
N ALA A 74 13.06 2.80 11.67
CA ALA A 74 12.08 2.86 10.58
C ALA A 74 11.39 1.50 10.36
N SER A 75 12.13 0.39 10.48
CA SER A 75 11.57 -0.95 10.42
C SER A 75 10.67 -1.25 11.63
N GLU A 76 11.06 -0.85 12.84
CA GLU A 76 10.20 -0.93 14.03
C GLU A 76 8.88 -0.18 13.84
N LEU A 77 8.93 1.05 13.31
CA LEU A 77 7.73 1.85 13.03
C LEU A 77 6.82 1.17 11.99
N PHE A 78 7.41 0.54 10.98
CA PHE A 78 6.66 -0.24 10.00
C PHE A 78 5.96 -1.45 10.63
N GLN A 79 6.62 -2.15 11.56
CA GLN A 79 6.01 -3.25 12.30
C GLN A 79 4.93 -2.78 13.30
N GLN A 80 5.16 -1.63 13.95
CA GLN A 80 4.16 -1.03 14.82
C GLN A 80 2.88 -0.68 14.05
N GLU A 81 2.98 -0.20 12.79
CA GLU A 81 1.81 0.03 11.94
C GLU A 81 0.99 -1.26 11.77
N VAL A 82 1.63 -2.40 11.52
CA VAL A 82 0.97 -3.71 11.42
C VAL A 82 0.24 -4.05 12.73
N GLU A 83 0.94 -3.99 13.86
CA GLU A 83 0.36 -4.33 15.17
C GLU A 83 -0.86 -3.45 15.54
N GLN A 84 -0.80 -2.15 15.20
CA GLN A 84 -1.93 -1.25 15.47
C GLN A 84 -3.12 -1.56 14.56
N LEU A 85 -2.89 -1.84 13.28
CA LEU A 85 -3.96 -2.21 12.36
C LEU A 85 -4.60 -3.55 12.74
N GLU A 86 -3.81 -4.53 13.20
CA GLU A 86 -4.35 -5.80 13.71
C GLU A 86 -5.28 -5.58 14.92
N LYS A 87 -4.89 -4.68 15.84
CA LYS A 87 -5.71 -4.33 17.01
C LYS A 87 -6.98 -3.58 16.64
N LEU A 88 -6.91 -2.68 15.65
CA LEU A 88 -8.06 -1.93 15.16
C LEU A 88 -9.04 -2.81 14.38
N GLY A 89 -8.55 -3.86 13.72
CA GLY A 89 -9.37 -4.75 12.91
C GLY A 89 -10.07 -4.01 11.78
N LYS A 90 -11.37 -4.26 11.62
CA LYS A 90 -12.20 -3.60 10.61
C LYS A 90 -12.81 -2.32 11.18
N HIS A 91 -12.57 -1.20 10.51
CA HIS A 91 -13.07 0.11 10.90
C HIS A 91 -13.43 0.94 9.67
N ALA A 92 -14.55 1.67 9.68
CA ALA A 92 -15.07 2.34 8.49
C ALA A 92 -14.12 3.41 7.91
N GLN A 93 -13.37 4.09 8.78
CA GLN A 93 -12.44 5.16 8.40
C GLN A 93 -10.96 4.77 8.37
N ILE A 94 -10.63 3.48 8.58
CA ILE A 94 -9.24 3.02 8.61
C ILE A 94 -9.10 1.82 7.66
N PRO A 95 -8.18 1.87 6.66
CA PRO A 95 -7.99 0.77 5.73
C PRO A 95 -7.66 -0.54 6.44
N GLU A 96 -8.42 -1.59 6.14
CA GLU A 96 -8.23 -2.91 6.73
C GLU A 96 -6.84 -3.48 6.38
N LEU A 97 -6.18 -4.10 7.37
CA LEU A 97 -5.00 -4.92 7.14
C LEU A 97 -5.41 -6.25 6.50
N LEU A 98 -4.90 -6.53 5.30
CA LEU A 98 -5.19 -7.76 4.57
C LEU A 98 -4.11 -8.84 4.77
N ALA A 99 -2.84 -8.42 4.86
CA ALA A 99 -1.71 -9.29 5.12
C ALA A 99 -0.48 -8.49 5.54
N HIS A 100 0.42 -9.11 6.30
CA HIS A 100 1.79 -8.66 6.49
C HIS A 100 2.73 -9.82 6.16
N THR A 101 3.87 -9.57 5.51
CA THR A 101 4.82 -10.63 5.17
C THR A 101 6.22 -10.09 4.92
N GLU A 102 7.21 -10.97 5.07
CA GLU A 102 8.53 -10.77 4.48
C GLU A 102 8.69 -11.71 3.28
N GLN A 103 9.26 -11.21 2.18
CA GLN A 103 9.57 -12.01 1.00
C GLN A 103 10.86 -11.50 0.35
N GLU A 104 11.81 -12.41 0.09
CA GLU A 104 13.12 -12.08 -0.49
C GLU A 104 13.86 -10.97 0.29
N GLY A 105 13.81 -11.03 1.63
CA GLY A 105 14.48 -10.09 2.53
C GLY A 105 13.86 -8.68 2.55
N ARG A 106 12.58 -8.55 2.14
CA ARG A 106 11.86 -7.28 2.08
C ARG A 106 10.53 -7.40 2.81
N GLN A 107 10.19 -6.37 3.57
CA GLN A 107 8.97 -6.30 4.35
C GLN A 107 7.84 -5.68 3.53
N TYR A 108 6.66 -6.29 3.61
CA TYR A 108 5.46 -5.88 2.91
C TYR A 108 4.26 -5.85 3.86
N LEU A 109 3.44 -4.82 3.68
CA LEU A 109 2.15 -4.62 4.33
C LEU A 109 1.11 -4.49 3.22
N VAL A 110 0.06 -5.32 3.26
CA VAL A 110 -1.04 -5.28 2.30
C VAL A 110 -2.30 -4.77 2.99
N GLN A 111 -2.93 -3.76 2.40
CA GLN A 111 -4.11 -3.10 2.95
C GLN A 111 -5.22 -2.97 1.91
N GLU A 112 -6.44 -2.70 2.39
CA GLU A 112 -7.54 -2.26 1.56
C GLU A 112 -7.13 -1.05 0.69
N PHE A 113 -7.61 -1.04 -0.55
CA PHE A 113 -7.48 0.12 -1.42
C PHE A 113 -8.70 1.04 -1.25
N ILE A 114 -8.44 2.26 -0.81
CA ILE A 114 -9.46 3.31 -0.75
C ILE A 114 -9.48 4.03 -2.09
N ASP A 115 -10.57 3.87 -2.83
CA ASP A 115 -10.77 4.55 -4.11
C ASP A 115 -11.30 5.96 -3.86
N GLY A 116 -10.64 6.97 -4.41
CA GLY A 116 -10.98 8.36 -4.18
C GLY A 116 -9.78 9.30 -4.27
N GLN A 117 -10.03 10.57 -3.94
CA GLN A 117 -9.00 11.58 -3.82
C GLN A 117 -8.52 11.68 -2.37
N ASN A 118 -7.24 11.99 -2.17
CA ASN A 118 -6.78 12.45 -0.87
C ASN A 118 -7.09 13.94 -0.69
N ILE A 119 -7.13 14.40 0.57
CA ILE A 119 -7.44 15.79 0.92
C ILE A 119 -6.54 16.78 0.18
N ALA A 120 -5.25 16.45 -0.01
CA ALA A 120 -4.33 17.34 -0.71
C ALA A 120 -4.69 17.51 -2.21
N GLN A 121 -5.27 16.49 -2.84
CA GLN A 121 -5.83 16.60 -4.20
C GLN A 121 -7.06 17.50 -4.20
N GLU A 122 -8.01 17.28 -3.28
CA GLU A 122 -9.21 18.10 -3.19
C GLU A 122 -8.89 19.58 -2.94
N LEU A 123 -7.95 19.87 -2.04
CA LEU A 123 -7.53 21.24 -1.74
C LEU A 123 -6.85 21.93 -2.94
N ARG A 124 -6.18 21.17 -3.82
CA ARG A 124 -5.63 21.74 -5.06
C ARG A 124 -6.71 22.06 -6.08
N GLU A 125 -7.75 21.23 -6.15
CA GLU A 125 -8.84 21.39 -7.12
C GLU A 125 -9.86 22.44 -6.69
N GLN A 126 -10.20 22.49 -5.40
CA GLN A 126 -11.29 23.29 -4.86
C GLN A 126 -10.81 24.51 -4.05
N GLY A 127 -9.51 24.60 -3.79
CA GLY A 127 -8.94 25.59 -2.88
C GLY A 127 -9.09 25.21 -1.41
N ALA A 128 -8.66 26.11 -0.53
CA ALA A 128 -8.76 25.90 0.91
C ALA A 128 -10.23 25.73 1.34
N PHE A 129 -10.48 24.74 2.21
CA PHE A 129 -11.82 24.55 2.78
C PHE A 129 -12.17 25.73 3.69
N ASN A 130 -13.43 26.17 3.64
CA ASN A 130 -13.96 27.10 4.62
C ASN A 130 -14.22 26.38 5.96
N GLU A 131 -14.48 27.15 7.02
CA GLU A 131 -14.70 26.58 8.36
C GLU A 131 -15.81 25.51 8.38
N THR A 132 -16.92 25.75 7.68
CA THR A 132 -18.04 24.80 7.60
C THR A 132 -17.58 23.46 7.04
N LYS A 133 -16.91 23.47 5.88
CA LYS A 133 -16.42 22.24 5.23
C LYS A 133 -15.35 21.54 6.06
N ILE A 134 -14.49 22.29 6.76
CA ILE A 134 -13.51 21.71 7.70
C ILE A 134 -14.23 20.97 8.84
N ARG A 135 -15.28 21.58 9.43
CA ARG A 135 -16.04 20.95 10.51
C ARG A 135 -16.77 19.70 10.03
N GLU A 136 -17.41 19.76 8.87
CA GLU A 136 -18.07 18.59 8.26
C GLU A 136 -17.09 17.45 8.04
N PHE A 137 -15.91 17.74 7.50
CA PHE A 137 -14.85 16.75 7.29
C PHE A 137 -14.36 16.12 8.61
N LEU A 138 -14.11 16.93 9.65
CA LEU A 138 -13.60 16.43 10.94
C LEU A 138 -14.64 15.70 11.78
N LEU A 139 -15.93 15.94 11.53
CA LEU A 139 -17.06 15.34 12.26
C LEU A 139 -17.76 14.24 11.45
N GLU A 140 -17.23 13.85 10.29
CA GLU A 140 -17.79 12.80 9.48
C GLU A 140 -17.87 11.50 10.30
N PRO A 141 -19.07 10.93 10.48
CA PRO A 141 -19.27 9.82 11.40
C PRO A 141 -18.53 8.55 10.96
N ILE A 142 -18.11 7.77 11.95
CA ILE A 142 -17.48 6.44 11.82
C ILE A 142 -18.54 5.37 11.57
#